data_AF-A0AAJ1IAQ9-F1
#
_entry.id   AF-A0AAJ1IAQ9-F1
#
_cell.length_a   1.000
_cell.length_b   1.000
_cell.length_c   1.000
_cell.angle_alpha   90.00
_cell.angle_beta   90.00
_cell.angle_gamma   90.00
#
_symmetry.space_group_name_H-M   'P 1'
#
loop_
_entity.id
_entity.type
_entity.pdbx_description
1 polymer ?
#
loop_
_entity_poly.entity_id
_entity_poly.type
_entity_poly.pdbx_seq_one_letter_code
_entity_poly.pdbx_strand_id
1 'polypeptide(L)' 'MGLRGEVFSCKATTENGKRTYFFNVKENRQGDLFLNVVESKPHGGTGYERHSIVVFEEDMEMFTKELQKSLDYIKNHKEH' A
#
# COMPACT_ATOMS: atom_id res chain seq x y z
N MET A 1 -7.63 -14.08 16.56
CA MET A 1 -6.94 -15.09 15.74
C MET A 1 -5.73 -14.40 15.13
N GLY A 2 -4.53 -14.68 15.65
CA GLY A 2 -3.32 -13.94 15.31
C GLY A 2 -2.99 -14.05 13.83
N LEU A 3 -2.74 -12.91 13.18
CA LEU A 3 -2.37 -12.80 11.77
C LEU A 3 -1.00 -13.44 11.58
N ARG A 4 -0.99 -14.74 11.30
CA ARG A 4 0.22 -15.53 11.06
C ARG A 4 0.95 -14.91 9.85
N GLY A 5 2.09 -14.29 10.11
CA GLY A 5 2.95 -13.66 9.10
C GLY A 5 2.66 -12.18 8.81
N GLU A 6 1.82 -11.46 9.57
CA GLU A 6 1.76 -10.00 9.49
C GLU A 6 2.69 -9.39 10.56
N VAL A 7 3.72 -8.68 10.10
CA VAL A 7 4.77 -8.09 10.96
C VAL A 7 4.43 -6.64 11.31
N PHE A 8 3.89 -5.90 10.33
CA PHE A 8 3.49 -4.50 10.52
C PHE A 8 2.26 -4.21 9.66
N SER A 9 1.37 -3.36 10.15
CA SER A 9 0.21 -2.88 9.39
C SER A 9 -0.06 -1.42 9.71
N CYS A 10 -0.15 -0.59 8.68
CA CYS A 10 -0.56 0.80 8.78
C CYS A 10 -1.78 1.05 7.90
N LYS A 11 -2.76 1.79 8.42
CA LYS A 11 -4.00 2.12 7.71
C LYS A 11 -4.10 3.63 7.55
N ALA A 12 -4.25 4.10 6.31
CA ALA A 12 -4.55 5.49 6.00
C ALA A 12 -5.94 5.56 5.35
N THR A 13 -6.78 6.50 5.80
CA THR A 13 -8.10 6.74 5.18
C THR A 13 -8.11 8.16 4.64
N THR A 14 -8.62 8.34 3.43
CA THR A 14 -8.73 9.67 2.82
C THR A 14 -9.71 10.54 3.60
N GLU A 15 -9.49 11.87 3.61
CA GLU A 15 -10.34 12.81 4.35
C GLU A 15 -11.82 12.74 3.98
N ASN A 16 -12.13 12.47 2.71
CA ASN A 16 -13.51 12.30 2.25
C ASN A 16 -14.13 10.92 2.61
N GLY A 17 -13.39 10.04 3.30
CA GLY A 17 -13.81 8.70 3.71
C GLY A 17 -14.03 7.70 2.58
N LYS A 18 -13.75 8.07 1.32
CA LYS A 18 -14.07 7.23 0.16
C LYS A 18 -13.00 6.21 -0.17
N ARG A 19 -11.77 6.31 0.34
CA ARG A 19 -10.72 5.33 0.06
C ARG A 19 -9.93 5.03 1.33
N THR A 20 -9.55 3.77 1.48
CA THR A 20 -8.68 3.31 2.56
C THR A 20 -7.51 2.57 1.97
N TYR A 21 -6.31 2.98 2.35
CA TYR A 21 -5.06 2.35 1.99
C TYR A 21 -4.52 1.56 3.18
N PHE A 22 -4.05 0.35 2.93
CA PHE A 22 -3.41 -0.52 3.91
C PHE A 22 -1.98 -0.79 3.45
N PHE A 23 -1.01 -0.52 4.31
CA PHE A 23 0.40 -0.79 4.08
C PHE A 23 0.82 -1.88 5.05
N ASN A 24 0.90 -3.12 4.57
CA ASN A 24 1.20 -4.27 5.41
C ASN A 24 2.58 -4.80 5.09
N VAL A 25 3.42 -5.03 6.10
CA VAL A 25 4.65 -5.81 5.97
C VAL A 25 4.33 -7.21 6.45
N LYS A 26 4.60 -8.19 5.60
CA LYS A 26 4.34 -9.60 5.88
C LYS A 26 5.61 -10.41 5.73
N GLU A 27 5.66 -11.52 6.45
CA GLU A 27 6.74 -12.49 6.42
C GLU A 27 6.25 -13.77 5.72
N ASN A 28 7.03 -14.28 4.78
CA ASN A 28 6.75 -15.55 4.13
C ASN A 28 7.18 -16.73 5.04
N ARG A 29 7.01 -17.98 4.59
CA ARG A 29 7.41 -19.16 5.38
C ARG A 29 8.92 -19.32 5.56
N GLN A 30 9.71 -18.65 4.73
CA GLN A 30 11.18 -18.70 4.72
C GLN A 30 11.80 -17.60 5.60
N GLY A 31 10.98 -16.65 6.08
CA GLY A 31 11.43 -15.50 6.88
C GLY A 31 11.63 -14.22 6.07
N ASP A 32 11.43 -14.25 4.75
CA ASP A 32 11.61 -13.05 3.91
C ASP A 32 10.41 -12.11 4.07
N LEU A 33 10.73 -10.82 4.15
CA LEU A 33 9.74 -9.76 4.28
C LEU A 33 9.28 -9.25 2.91
N PHE A 34 8.01 -8.90 2.82
CA PHE A 34 7.45 -8.24 1.65
C PHE A 34 6.39 -7.22 2.03
N LEU A 35 6.26 -6.19 1.20
CA LEU A 35 5.25 -5.15 1.35
C LEU A 35 4.00 -5.53 0.57
N ASN A 36 2.83 -5.38 1.18
CA ASN A 36 1.54 -5.50 0.53
C ASN A 36 0.73 -4.21 0.73
N VAL A 37 0.61 -3.43 -0.33
CA VAL A 37 -0.18 -2.19 -0.39
C VAL A 37 -1.56 -2.52 -0.96
N VAL A 38 -2.61 -2.20 -0.21
CA VAL A 38 -3.99 -2.45 -0.63
C VAL A 38 -4.77 -1.15 -0.65
N GLU A 39 -5.34 -0.80 -1.79
CA GLU A 39 -6.40 0.22 -1.90
C GLU A 39 -7.76 -0.46 -1.78
N SER A 40 -8.60 0.04 -0.89
CA SER A 40 -10.01 -0.34 -0.76
C SER A 40 -10.89 0.86 -1.09
N LYS A 41 -11.74 0.73 -2.10
CA LYS A 41 -12.63 1.77 -2.61
C LYS A 41 -14.06 1.24 -2.71
N PRO A 42 -15.09 2.02 -2.32
CA PRO A 42 -16.48 1.63 -2.51
C PRO A 42 -16.80 1.58 -4.01
N HIS A 43 -17.43 0.48 -4.43
CA HIS A 43 -17.83 0.25 -5.81
C HIS A 43 -19.35 0.39 -5.89
N GLY A 44 -19.83 1.54 -6.42
CA GLY A 44 -21.16 1.81 -7.03
C GLY A 44 -22.46 1.29 -6.37
N GLY A 45 -22.39 0.60 -5.25
CA GLY A 45 -23.41 -0.26 -4.64
C GLY A 45 -22.91 -0.75 -3.27
N THR A 46 -23.19 -1.99 -2.87
CA THR A 46 -22.90 -2.52 -1.52
C THR A 46 -21.49 -3.11 -1.34
N GLY A 47 -20.60 -2.96 -2.32
CA GLY A 47 -19.30 -3.63 -2.36
C GLY A 47 -18.10 -2.70 -2.20
N TYR A 48 -16.95 -3.30 -1.87
CA TYR A 48 -15.65 -2.65 -1.93
C TYR A 48 -14.79 -3.34 -2.98
N GLU A 49 -14.23 -2.54 -3.88
CA GLU A 49 -13.20 -2.93 -4.81
C GLU A 49 -11.84 -2.83 -4.11
N ARG A 50 -11.05 -3.90 -4.20
CA ARG A 50 -9.72 -3.97 -3.59
C ARG A 50 -8.68 -4.13 -4.68
N HIS A 51 -7.73 -3.20 -4.72
CA HIS A 51 -6.53 -3.29 -5.56
C HIS A 51 -5.35 -3.61 -4.64
N SER A 52 -4.59 -4.64 -4.97
CA SER A 52 -3.48 -5.12 -4.14
C SER A 52 -2.20 -5.12 -4.97
N ILE A 53 -1.15 -4.54 -4.41
CA ILE A 53 0.20 -4.55 -4.97
C ILE A 53 1.11 -5.20 -3.94
N VAL A 54 1.84 -6.23 -4.37
CA VAL A 54 2.84 -6.92 -3.56
C VAL A 54 4.22 -6.57 -4.10
N VAL A 55 5.13 -6.18 -3.21
CA VAL A 55 6.52 -5.83 -3.53
C VAL A 55 7.41 -6.68 -2.63
N PHE A 56 8.23 -7.53 -3.24
CA PHE A 56 9.20 -8.36 -2.53
C PHE A 56 10.46 -7.56 -2.20
N GLU A 57 11.26 -8.06 -1.27
CA GLU A 57 12.50 -7.41 -0.83
C GLU A 57 13.45 -7.09 -2.00
N GLU A 58 13.57 -8.00 -2.98
CA GLU A 58 14.43 -7.82 -4.16
C GLU A 58 14.06 -6.60 -5.02
N ASP A 59 12.77 -6.24 -5.06
CA ASP A 59 12.25 -5.12 -5.86
C ASP A 59 12.08 -3.84 -5.03
N MET A 60 12.29 -3.90 -3.71
CA MET A 60 11.89 -2.84 -2.78
C MET A 60 12.64 -1.53 -3.03
N GLU A 61 13.93 -1.60 -3.34
CA GLU A 61 14.75 -0.42 -3.61
C GLU A 61 14.31 0.30 -4.90
N MET A 62 14.14 -0.46 -5.99
CA MET A 62 13.69 0.08 -7.28
C MET A 62 12.29 0.70 -7.15
N PHE A 63 11.37 -0.01 -6.50
CA PHE A 63 10.00 0.44 -6.31
C PHE A 63 9.94 1.75 -5.49
N THR A 64 10.67 1.81 -4.38
CA THR A 64 10.68 2.99 -3.50
C THR A 64 11.26 4.21 -4.21
N LYS A 65 12.34 4.02 -4.98
CA LYS A 65 12.97 5.09 -5.75
C LYS A 65 12.02 5.72 -6.78
N GLU A 66 11.37 4.89 -7.60
CA GLU A 66 10.47 5.41 -8.64
C GLU A 66 9.16 5.94 -8.04
N LEU A 67 8.67 5.35 -6.95
CA LEU A 67 7.53 5.89 -6.19
C LEU A 67 7.85 7.29 -5.65
N GLN A 68 8.98 7.46 -4.96
CA GLN A 68 9.38 8.74 -4.39
C GLN A 68 9.52 9.81 -5.48
N LYS A 69 10.21 9.49 -6.58
CA LYS A 69 10.35 10.39 -7.74
C LYS A 69 9.01 10.84 -8.30
N SER A 70 8.04 9.92 -8.39
CA SER A 70 6.69 10.22 -8.85
C SER A 70 5.93 11.13 -7.86
N LEU A 71 6.08 10.90 -6.56
CA LEU A 71 5.47 11.73 -5.52
C LEU A 71 6.06 13.15 -5.50
N ASP A 72 7.38 13.29 -5.64
CA ASP A 72 8.05 14.58 -5.73
C ASP A 72 7.57 15.38 -6.96
N TYR A 73 7.40 14.71 -8.10
CA TYR A 73 6.84 15.36 -9.28
C TYR A 73 5.43 15.92 -9.02
N ILE A 74 4.55 15.14 -8.38
CA ILE A 74 3.18 15.58 -8.05
C ILE A 74 3.19 16.78 -7.09
N LYS A 75 4.07 16.76 -6.07
CA LYS A 75 4.17 17.86 -5.09
C LYS A 75 4.61 19.16 -5.77
N ASN A 76 5.68 19.11 -6.57
CA ASN A 76 6.19 20.28 -7.28
C ASN A 76 5.16 20.86 -8.27
N HIS A 77 4.31 20.01 -8.86
CA HIS A 77 3.25 20.45 -9.79
C HIS A 77 1.96 20.94 -9.11
N LYS A 78 1.74 20.65 -7.82
CA LYS A 78 0.57 21.15 -7.07
C LYS A 78 0.77 22.54 -6.47
N GLU A 79 2.03 23.00 -6.39
CA GLU A 79 2.41 24.31 -5.83
C GLU A 79 2.39 25.43 -6.88
N HIS A 80 1.84 25.16 -8.08
CA HIS A 80 1.50 26.13 -9.13
C HIS A 80 0.00 26.04 -9.44
#